data_AF-A0A9W8JB53-F1
#
_entry.id   AF-A0A9W8JB53-F1
#
_cell.length_a   1.000
_cell.length_b   1.000
_cell.length_c   1.000
_cell.angle_alpha   90.00
_cell.angle_beta   90.00
_cell.angle_gamma   90.00
#
_symmetry.space_group_name_H-M   'P 1'
#
loop_
_entity.id
_entity.type
_entity.pdbx_description
1 polymer ?
#
loop_
_entity_poly.entity_id
_entity_poly.type
_entity_poly.pdbx_seq_one_letter_code
_entity_poly.pdbx_strand_id
1 'polypeptide(L)'
;MTALTKVTVEGEKDEIYYWDTVKFLVEACIFKVPRNQFVIGSTYFAKKLESTKMSDNKGDGAPVVPEGATASQFRVFLKLLFPIHTTSTTLQFTKDEWLTILELSTRWHFHEFRKLAKEHLDPQIDDPIERIVLGRAAYVPAWVLDGYESLVTRPECISEQESERIGHLTTVRLYILRHERCVESCASRFRKELHKLEQMERDHMSAAEKQMEKEKQSEEERFREDEMGKRWGKEQRMKGEEVRRTQEEEQRVQEKEERWMQEEEERQMQEQEQRIQEEEQRMQEEEQRMQEEERRMQEQEEMKRKWEEEERRIQAEEGMKRKWQEEQWMKAEEEQRIQEEEMKQKCEEEQQIKAEEEQRMKEEQRMIGEGKRRNEEEERYKEKQSYGGEGIHKVEEEAQRLRLLNKRQSKIQNRLRKAERDLCIAGEELEKRLVASMEAERLLSDFKEARPHLQPLLEGHKGGPTLEGIDKALLEQEEAELFYLLEEQARTQLLVVEAQERRRRMEEDRQRWLLMANA
;
A
#
# COMPACT_ATOMS: atom_id res chain seq x y z
N MET A 1 -1.23 45.52 -23.24
CA MET A 1 -1.86 44.21 -23.04
C MET A 1 -0.82 43.30 -22.41
N THR A 2 -0.93 43.04 -21.12
CA THR A 2 -0.06 42.07 -20.44
C THR A 2 -0.99 41.18 -19.62
N ALA A 3 -1.36 40.05 -20.21
CA ALA A 3 -2.16 39.03 -19.54
C ALA A 3 -1.24 38.25 -18.60
N LEU A 4 -1.42 38.43 -17.29
CA LEU A 4 -0.84 37.58 -16.26
C LEU A 4 -1.59 36.24 -16.28
N THR A 5 -0.97 35.23 -16.89
CA THR A 5 -1.38 33.83 -16.76
C THR A 5 -1.18 33.38 -15.32
N LYS A 6 -2.29 33.18 -14.59
CA LYS A 6 -2.31 32.47 -13.31
C LYS A 6 -1.93 31.02 -13.57
N VAL A 7 -0.71 30.64 -13.24
CA VAL A 7 -0.31 29.24 -13.09
C VAL A 7 -0.89 28.77 -11.76
N THR A 8 -1.97 27.98 -11.81
CA THR A 8 -2.45 27.22 -10.66
C THR A 8 -1.52 26.02 -10.49
N VAL A 9 -0.57 26.13 -9.58
CA VAL A 9 0.21 25.00 -9.10
C VAL A 9 -0.71 24.21 -8.17
N GLU A 10 -1.28 23.11 -8.66
CA GLU A 10 -1.92 22.12 -7.78
C GLU A 10 -0.79 21.39 -7.06
N GLY A 11 -0.59 21.70 -5.78
CA GLY A 11 0.37 21.00 -4.94
C GLY A 11 -0.03 19.53 -4.72
N GLU A 12 0.96 18.67 -4.52
CA GLU A 12 0.73 17.27 -4.16
C GLU A 12 -0.03 17.18 -2.83
N LYS A 13 -0.98 16.25 -2.76
CA LYS A 13 -1.81 16.04 -1.57
C LYS A 13 -1.04 15.15 -0.60
N ASP A 14 -0.84 15.62 0.62
CA ASP A 14 -0.19 14.86 1.68
C ASP A 14 -1.02 13.64 2.09
N GLU A 15 -0.41 12.45 2.13
CA GLU A 15 -1.13 11.20 2.40
C GLU A 15 -1.72 11.11 3.81
N ILE A 16 -1.13 11.82 4.78
CA ILE A 16 -1.50 11.74 6.20
C ILE A 16 -2.43 12.88 6.59
N TYR A 17 -2.16 14.08 6.06
CA TYR A 17 -2.83 15.33 6.46
C TYR A 17 -3.71 15.94 5.37
N TYR A 18 -4.02 15.20 4.30
CA TYR A 18 -5.08 15.58 3.36
C TYR A 18 -6.42 14.90 3.71
N TRP A 19 -7.30 15.64 4.39
CA TRP A 19 -8.52 15.10 4.98
C TRP A 19 -9.68 15.15 3.99
N ASP A 20 -10.28 14.00 3.72
CA ASP A 20 -11.54 13.94 2.96
C ASP A 20 -12.73 14.40 3.83
N THR A 21 -13.68 15.11 3.24
CA THR A 21 -14.82 15.71 3.96
C THR A 21 -16.16 15.25 3.40
N VAL A 22 -17.12 15.03 4.30
CA VAL A 22 -18.49 14.64 3.96
C VAL A 22 -19.47 15.68 4.48
N LYS A 23 -20.56 15.91 3.72
CA LYS A 23 -21.68 16.77 4.13
C LYS A 23 -22.83 15.91 4.62
N PHE A 24 -23.31 16.15 5.83
CA PHE A 24 -24.52 15.55 6.37
C PHE A 24 -25.66 16.57 6.44
N LEU A 25 -26.86 16.18 6.03
CA LEU A 25 -28.08 16.99 6.18
C LEU A 25 -28.98 16.38 7.27
N VAL A 26 -29.16 17.10 8.37
CA VAL A 26 -29.98 16.68 9.52
C VAL A 26 -30.92 17.82 9.89
N GLU A 27 -32.24 17.60 9.81
CA GLU A 27 -33.27 18.61 10.13
C GLU A 27 -33.00 20.00 9.53
N ALA A 28 -32.66 20.04 8.24
CA ALA A 28 -32.30 21.26 7.49
C ALA A 28 -30.97 21.95 7.88
N CYS A 29 -30.16 21.36 8.78
CA CYS A 29 -28.79 21.79 9.05
C CYS A 29 -27.78 20.97 8.24
N ILE A 30 -26.82 21.65 7.60
CA ILE A 30 -25.70 21.01 6.90
C ILE A 30 -24.46 20.98 7.81
N PHE A 31 -23.94 19.79 8.05
CA PHE A 31 -22.71 19.56 8.81
C PHE A 31 -21.62 19.07 7.86
N LYS A 32 -20.49 19.79 7.77
CA LYS A 32 -19.33 19.37 6.97
C LYS A 32 -18.21 18.91 7.90
N VAL A 33 -17.86 17.63 7.83
CA VAL A 33 -16.96 16.98 8.79
C VAL A 33 -16.01 15.99 8.10
N PRO A 34 -14.86 15.63 8.70
CA PRO A 34 -13.97 14.61 8.16
C PRO A 34 -14.64 13.26 7.95
N ARG A 35 -14.45 12.65 6.77
CA ARG A 35 -15.07 11.37 6.38
C ARG A 35 -14.49 10.18 7.14
N ASN A 36 -13.17 10.18 7.38
CA ASN A 36 -12.43 9.01 7.84
C ASN A 36 -12.95 8.45 9.18
N GLN A 37 -13.25 9.31 10.15
CA GLN A 37 -13.71 8.87 11.47
C GLN A 37 -15.08 8.16 11.43
N PHE A 38 -15.94 8.53 10.47
CA PHE A 38 -17.22 7.84 10.29
C PHE A 38 -17.07 6.48 9.63
N VAL A 39 -16.15 6.35 8.67
CA VAL A 39 -15.91 5.08 7.96
C VAL A 39 -15.19 4.08 8.87
N ILE A 40 -14.19 4.54 9.63
CA ILE A 40 -13.43 3.68 10.56
C ILE A 40 -14.30 3.27 11.74
N GLY A 41 -15.04 4.23 12.32
CA GLY A 41 -15.79 3.99 13.55
C GLY A 41 -17.14 3.28 13.36
N SER A 42 -17.67 3.20 12.14
CA SER A 42 -19.02 2.69 11.88
C SER A 42 -19.15 1.91 10.58
N THR A 43 -19.61 0.66 10.71
CA THR A 43 -19.95 -0.20 9.58
C THR A 43 -21.15 0.32 8.78
N TYR A 44 -22.09 0.99 9.45
CA TYR A 44 -23.23 1.66 8.81
C TYR A 44 -22.77 2.76 7.85
N PHE A 45 -21.90 3.66 8.33
CA PHE A 45 -21.40 4.76 7.51
C PHE A 45 -20.38 4.31 6.49
N ALA A 46 -19.54 3.30 6.77
CA ALA A 46 -18.68 2.69 5.75
C ALA A 46 -19.51 2.27 4.52
N LYS A 47 -20.54 1.45 4.74
CA LYS A 47 -21.45 1.00 3.67
C LYS A 47 -22.21 2.15 2.98
N LYS A 48 -22.73 3.10 3.76
CA LYS A 48 -23.54 4.22 3.24
C LYS A 48 -22.72 5.27 2.48
N LEU A 49 -21.43 5.42 2.81
CA LEU A 49 -20.52 6.37 2.18
C LEU A 49 -19.68 5.74 1.06
N GLU A 50 -19.64 4.41 0.94
CA GLU A 50 -19.07 3.70 -0.22
C GLU A 50 -19.99 3.79 -1.44
N SER A 51 -21.30 3.64 -1.26
CA SER A 51 -22.29 3.77 -2.34
C SER A 51 -22.38 5.18 -2.96
N THR A 52 -21.85 6.19 -2.26
CA THR A 52 -21.87 7.60 -2.70
C THR A 52 -20.67 7.95 -3.60
N LYS A 53 -19.71 7.04 -3.83
CA LYS A 53 -18.50 7.30 -4.64
C LYS A 53 -18.74 7.37 -6.17
N MET A 54 -19.97 7.17 -6.66
CA MET A 54 -20.27 7.11 -8.11
C MET A 54 -20.56 8.47 -8.79
N SER A 55 -20.13 9.59 -8.21
CA SER A 55 -20.30 10.92 -8.82
C SER A 55 -18.99 11.68 -8.86
N ASP A 56 -18.16 11.35 -9.84
CA ASP A 56 -17.08 12.19 -10.32
C ASP A 56 -17.67 13.51 -10.83
N ASN A 57 -17.75 14.52 -9.96
CA ASN A 57 -17.67 15.93 -10.36
C ASN A 57 -17.57 16.84 -9.13
N LYS A 58 -16.47 17.59 -9.07
CA LYS A 58 -16.30 18.89 -8.39
C LYS A 58 -17.00 19.05 -7.03
N GLY A 59 -16.28 18.72 -5.95
CA GLY A 59 -16.31 19.45 -4.66
C GLY A 59 -17.63 19.64 -3.90
N ASP A 60 -18.76 19.15 -4.40
CA ASP A 60 -20.09 19.38 -3.85
C ASP A 60 -20.95 18.10 -3.95
N GLY A 61 -20.44 17.02 -3.38
CA GLY A 61 -21.20 15.78 -3.24
C GLY A 61 -22.51 16.02 -2.48
N ALA A 62 -23.59 15.39 -2.93
CA ALA A 62 -24.91 15.51 -2.33
C ALA A 62 -24.86 15.18 -0.81
N PRO A 63 -25.57 15.94 0.04
CA PRO A 63 -25.49 15.73 1.47
C PRO A 63 -26.14 14.41 1.87
N VAL A 64 -25.44 13.64 2.70
CA VAL A 64 -25.90 12.35 3.22
C VAL A 64 -26.86 12.60 4.37
N VAL A 65 -28.05 12.00 4.34
CA VAL A 65 -29.03 12.11 5.43
C VAL A 65 -28.85 10.92 6.38
N PRO A 66 -28.30 11.10 7.59
CA PRO A 66 -28.25 10.04 8.60
C PRO A 66 -29.66 9.76 9.12
N GLU A 67 -29.94 8.49 9.41
CA GLU A 67 -31.28 8.09 9.83
C GLU A 67 -31.51 8.33 11.32
N GLY A 68 -32.65 8.97 11.63
CA GLY A 68 -33.22 9.01 12.97
C GLY A 68 -32.43 9.80 14.01
N ALA A 69 -31.79 10.90 13.60
CA ALA A 69 -31.18 11.85 14.52
C ALA A 69 -31.73 13.26 14.28
N THR A 70 -31.88 14.01 15.37
CA THR A 70 -32.13 15.45 15.33
C THR A 70 -30.81 16.23 15.19
N ALA A 71 -30.88 17.50 14.77
CA ALA A 71 -29.68 18.32 14.61
C ALA A 71 -28.95 18.56 15.94
N SER A 72 -29.68 18.62 17.07
CA SER A 72 -29.10 18.74 18.41
C SER A 72 -28.39 17.46 18.84
N GLN A 73 -29.04 16.30 18.65
CA GLN A 73 -28.43 15.01 18.96
C GLN A 73 -27.18 14.74 18.12
N PHE A 74 -27.23 15.10 16.83
CA PHE A 74 -26.06 14.98 15.96
C PHE A 74 -24.90 15.87 16.40
N ARG A 75 -25.17 17.10 16.88
CA ARG A 75 -24.13 17.98 17.47
C ARG A 75 -23.47 17.37 18.70
N VAL A 76 -24.24 16.72 19.58
CA VAL A 76 -23.70 16.01 20.76
C VAL A 76 -22.78 14.87 20.32
N PHE A 77 -23.19 14.10 19.31
CA PHE A 77 -22.36 13.04 18.76
C PHE A 77 -21.08 13.57 18.10
N LEU A 78 -21.18 14.68 17.35
CA LEU A 78 -20.02 15.36 16.76
C LEU A 78 -19.09 15.96 17.81
N LYS A 79 -19.60 16.44 18.94
CA LYS A 79 -18.79 16.92 20.07
C LYS A 79 -17.87 15.82 20.62
N LEU A 80 -18.32 14.56 20.59
CA LEU A 80 -17.50 13.40 20.96
C LEU A 80 -16.48 13.04 19.86
N LEU A 81 -16.91 13.03 18.60
CA LEU A 81 -16.05 12.69 17.45
C LEU A 81 -14.97 13.74 17.14
N PHE A 82 -15.32 15.03 17.26
CA PHE A 82 -14.48 16.16 16.90
C PHE A 82 -14.52 17.21 18.02
N PRO A 83 -13.73 17.01 19.08
CA PRO A 83 -13.59 17.97 20.16
C PRO A 83 -13.08 19.33 19.66
N ILE A 84 -13.87 20.40 19.86
CA ILE A 84 -13.55 21.76 19.34
C ILE A 84 -12.55 22.50 20.25
N HIS A 85 -12.43 22.11 21.53
CA HIS A 85 -11.57 22.78 22.52
C HIS A 85 -10.56 21.76 23.09
N THR A 86 -9.35 21.75 22.53
CA THR A 86 -8.32 20.73 22.76
C THR A 86 -7.37 21.03 23.93
N THR A 87 -7.63 22.06 24.74
CA THR A 87 -6.74 22.44 25.87
C THR A 87 -7.12 21.84 27.22
N SER A 88 -8.28 21.16 27.33
CA SER A 88 -8.69 20.47 28.57
C SER A 88 -8.89 18.97 28.30
N THR A 89 -8.16 18.16 29.06
CA THR A 89 -8.01 16.70 28.91
C THR A 89 -9.27 15.89 29.29
N THR A 90 -10.41 16.52 29.60
CA THR A 90 -11.63 15.83 29.99
C THR A 90 -12.86 16.43 29.31
N LEU A 91 -13.36 15.74 28.27
CA LEU A 91 -14.67 16.04 27.69
C LEU A 91 -15.75 15.66 28.71
N GLN A 92 -16.53 16.64 29.15
CA GLN A 92 -17.66 16.40 30.04
C GLN A 92 -18.95 16.33 29.24
N PHE A 93 -19.72 15.27 29.50
CA PHE A 93 -21.06 15.05 28.97
C PHE A 93 -22.02 14.79 30.13
N THR A 94 -23.22 15.33 30.02
CA THR A 94 -24.35 15.09 30.93
C THR A 94 -24.96 13.70 30.71
N LYS A 95 -25.78 13.22 31.65
CA LYS A 95 -26.51 11.95 31.52
C LYS A 95 -27.33 11.90 30.21
N ASP A 96 -28.06 12.97 29.89
CA ASP A 96 -28.89 13.05 28.67
C ASP A 96 -28.06 13.05 27.39
N GLU A 97 -26.88 13.71 27.41
CA GLU A 97 -25.94 13.66 26.30
C GLU A 97 -25.38 12.24 26.12
N TRP A 98 -25.04 11.54 27.20
CA TRP A 98 -24.60 10.14 27.12
C TRP A 98 -25.70 9.19 26.63
N LEU A 99 -26.96 9.41 27.03
CA LEU A 99 -28.11 8.66 26.50
C LEU A 99 -28.26 8.88 24.99
N THR A 100 -28.09 10.11 24.53
CA THR A 100 -28.08 10.46 23.10
C THR A 100 -26.94 9.75 22.36
N ILE A 101 -25.72 9.76 22.94
CA ILE A 101 -24.56 9.06 22.36
C ILE A 101 -24.83 7.55 22.30
N LEU A 102 -25.40 6.96 23.35
CA LEU A 102 -25.75 5.54 23.39
C LEU A 102 -26.78 5.21 22.30
N GLU A 103 -27.84 6.00 22.14
CA GLU A 103 -28.86 5.79 21.12
C GLU A 103 -28.25 5.84 19.70
N LEU A 104 -27.53 6.91 19.37
CA LEU A 104 -26.95 7.12 18.04
C LEU A 104 -25.85 6.11 17.72
N SER A 105 -24.98 5.79 18.68
CA SER A 105 -23.93 4.78 18.49
C SER A 105 -24.49 3.39 18.26
N THR A 106 -25.62 3.06 18.90
CA THR A 106 -26.35 1.80 18.65
C THR A 106 -26.94 1.77 17.26
N ARG A 107 -27.60 2.86 16.86
CA ARG A 107 -28.29 2.97 15.57
C ARG A 107 -27.33 2.97 14.40
N TRP A 108 -26.18 3.63 14.54
CA TRP A 108 -25.16 3.73 13.49
C TRP A 108 -24.01 2.74 13.68
N HIS A 109 -24.15 1.75 14.55
CA HIS A 109 -23.15 0.70 14.75
C HIS A 109 -21.73 1.22 15.07
N PHE A 110 -21.62 2.26 15.91
CA PHE A 110 -20.35 2.67 16.52
C PHE A 110 -20.11 1.86 17.79
N HIS A 111 -19.44 0.72 17.67
CA HIS A 111 -19.27 -0.23 18.78
C HIS A 111 -18.47 0.35 19.96
N GLU A 112 -17.37 1.05 19.68
CA GLU A 112 -16.51 1.65 20.72
C GLU A 112 -17.23 2.76 21.48
N PHE A 113 -17.96 3.63 20.80
CA PHE A 113 -18.71 4.70 21.47
C PHE A 113 -19.91 4.17 22.24
N ARG A 114 -20.54 3.10 21.75
CA ARG A 114 -21.59 2.39 22.46
C ARG A 114 -21.05 1.78 23.76
N LYS A 115 -19.84 1.21 23.74
CA LYS A 115 -19.17 0.70 24.95
C LYS A 115 -18.87 1.84 25.93
N LEU A 116 -18.25 2.92 25.45
CA LEU A 116 -17.91 4.09 26.25
C LEU A 116 -19.13 4.72 26.93
N ALA A 117 -20.24 4.87 26.19
CA ALA A 117 -21.48 5.42 26.74
C ALA A 117 -22.07 4.54 27.85
N LYS A 118 -21.98 3.21 27.72
CA LYS A 118 -22.44 2.28 28.78
C LYS A 118 -21.61 2.45 30.05
N GLU A 119 -20.29 2.50 29.94
CA GLU A 119 -19.39 2.65 31.09
C GLU A 119 -19.67 3.93 31.88
N HIS A 120 -20.03 5.02 31.20
CA HIS A 120 -20.36 6.30 31.85
C HIS A 120 -21.79 6.34 32.41
N LEU A 121 -22.74 5.65 31.77
CA LEU A 121 -24.16 5.65 32.20
C LEU A 121 -24.46 4.64 33.31
N ASP A 122 -23.77 3.50 33.34
CA ASP A 122 -23.99 2.43 34.31
C ASP A 122 -24.01 2.91 35.78
N PRO A 123 -23.04 3.74 36.23
CA PRO A 123 -23.04 4.28 37.59
C PRO A 123 -24.04 5.43 37.82
N GLN A 124 -24.71 5.96 36.78
CA GLN A 124 -25.61 7.11 36.88
C GLN A 124 -27.12 6.74 36.88
N ILE A 125 -27.44 5.45 36.73
CA ILE A 125 -28.82 4.98 36.66
C ILE A 125 -29.17 4.26 37.97
N ASP A 126 -29.71 4.98 38.95
CA ASP A 126 -30.07 4.35 40.24
C ASP A 126 -31.48 3.74 40.23
N ASP A 127 -32.41 4.30 39.45
CA ASP A 127 -33.80 3.83 39.40
C ASP A 127 -33.91 2.48 38.66
N PRO A 128 -34.40 1.41 39.33
CA PRO A 128 -34.58 0.09 38.70
C PRO A 128 -35.49 0.13 37.47
N ILE A 129 -36.49 1.01 37.46
CA ILE A 129 -37.46 1.13 36.37
C ILE A 129 -36.81 1.81 35.17
N GLU A 130 -36.15 2.95 35.40
CA GLU A 130 -35.32 3.62 34.39
C GLU A 130 -34.30 2.65 33.77
N ARG A 131 -33.62 1.87 34.60
CA ARG A 131 -32.62 0.88 34.16
C ARG A 131 -33.21 -0.16 33.21
N ILE A 132 -34.40 -0.70 33.51
CA ILE A 132 -35.10 -1.66 32.62
C ILE A 132 -35.50 -1.00 31.31
N VAL A 133 -36.09 0.19 31.36
CA VAL A 133 -36.59 0.89 30.18
C VAL A 133 -35.43 1.25 29.24
N LEU A 134 -34.36 1.81 29.78
CA LEU A 134 -33.14 2.15 29.03
C LEU A 134 -32.44 0.90 28.50
N GLY A 135 -32.33 -0.15 29.32
CA GLY A 135 -31.74 -1.42 28.90
C GLY A 135 -32.48 -2.05 27.72
N ARG A 136 -33.81 -1.98 27.69
CA ARG A 136 -34.61 -2.44 26.54
C ARG A 136 -34.43 -1.55 25.32
N ALA A 137 -34.52 -0.23 25.47
CA ALA A 137 -34.39 0.72 24.38
C ALA A 137 -33.00 0.67 23.72
N ALA A 138 -31.95 0.50 24.53
CA ALA A 138 -30.56 0.45 24.08
C ALA A 138 -30.03 -0.98 23.87
N TYR A 139 -30.85 -2.03 23.94
CA TYR A 139 -30.41 -3.44 23.79
C TYR A 139 -29.24 -3.82 24.72
N VAL A 140 -29.37 -3.56 26.02
CA VAL A 140 -28.40 -3.88 27.07
C VAL A 140 -29.03 -4.85 28.07
N PRO A 141 -28.85 -6.18 27.90
CA PRO A 141 -29.50 -7.17 28.75
C PRO A 141 -29.10 -7.09 30.23
N ALA A 142 -27.85 -6.75 30.53
CA ALA A 142 -27.34 -6.62 31.91
C ALA A 142 -28.21 -5.64 32.73
N TRP A 143 -28.43 -4.44 32.20
CA TRP A 143 -29.28 -3.43 32.84
C TRP A 143 -30.72 -3.92 33.11
N VAL A 144 -31.28 -4.70 32.19
CA VAL A 144 -32.62 -5.25 32.36
C VAL A 144 -32.66 -6.29 33.48
N LEU A 145 -31.65 -7.16 33.56
CA LEU A 145 -31.53 -8.16 34.61
C LEU A 145 -31.32 -7.52 35.98
N ASP A 146 -30.37 -6.59 36.10
CA ASP A 146 -30.08 -5.89 37.36
C ASP A 146 -31.30 -5.13 37.87
N GLY A 147 -32.05 -4.51 36.94
CA GLY A 147 -33.32 -3.88 37.25
C GLY A 147 -34.36 -4.87 37.76
N TYR A 148 -34.53 -6.03 37.11
CA TYR A 148 -35.45 -7.07 37.59
C TYR A 148 -35.06 -7.61 38.97
N GLU A 149 -33.78 -7.87 39.21
CA GLU A 149 -33.30 -8.34 40.50
C GLU A 149 -33.57 -7.31 41.60
N SER A 150 -33.28 -6.03 41.34
CA SER A 150 -33.59 -4.92 42.24
C SER A 150 -35.09 -4.82 42.53
N LEU A 151 -35.93 -5.04 41.51
CA LEU A 151 -37.39 -5.08 41.66
C LEU A 151 -37.90 -6.29 42.44
N VAL A 152 -37.21 -7.43 42.41
CA VAL A 152 -37.62 -8.64 43.14
C VAL A 152 -37.16 -8.59 44.60
N THR A 153 -36.00 -7.99 44.87
CA THR A 153 -35.41 -7.94 46.23
C THR A 153 -35.95 -6.81 47.09
N ARG A 154 -36.40 -5.69 46.51
CA ARG A 154 -36.90 -4.54 47.29
C ARG A 154 -38.18 -4.86 48.07
N PRO A 155 -38.35 -4.39 49.32
CA PRO A 155 -39.55 -4.68 50.11
C PRO A 155 -40.83 -4.02 49.57
N GLU A 156 -40.71 -2.89 48.86
CA GLU A 156 -41.84 -2.14 48.30
C GLU A 156 -42.53 -2.92 47.17
N CYS A 157 -43.85 -2.76 47.07
CA CYS A 157 -44.64 -3.28 45.96
C CYS A 157 -44.37 -2.48 44.68
N ILE A 158 -44.44 -3.14 43.52
CA ILE A 158 -44.40 -2.48 42.22
C ILE A 158 -45.72 -1.71 42.04
N SER A 159 -45.65 -0.39 41.89
CA SER A 159 -46.83 0.45 41.70
C SER A 159 -47.45 0.26 40.31
N GLU A 160 -48.69 0.71 40.13
CA GLU A 160 -49.39 0.65 38.85
C GLU A 160 -48.61 1.41 37.75
N GLN A 161 -48.12 2.61 38.07
CA GLN A 161 -47.31 3.44 37.16
C GLN A 161 -45.99 2.75 36.75
N GLU A 162 -45.31 2.09 37.69
CA GLU A 162 -44.11 1.32 37.39
C GLU A 162 -44.44 0.11 36.52
N SER A 163 -45.59 -0.54 36.78
CA SER A 163 -46.06 -1.69 36.00
C SER A 163 -46.36 -1.33 34.54
N GLU A 164 -46.90 -0.14 34.30
CA GLU A 164 -47.13 0.38 32.95
C GLU A 164 -45.80 0.60 32.21
N ARG A 165 -44.80 1.17 32.89
CA ARG A 165 -43.48 1.47 32.30
C ARG A 165 -42.69 0.22 31.91
N ILE A 166 -42.71 -0.83 32.74
CA ILE A 166 -41.99 -2.09 32.46
C ILE A 166 -42.85 -3.13 31.73
N GLY A 167 -44.15 -2.89 31.61
CA GLY A 167 -45.14 -3.77 30.99
C GLY A 167 -45.75 -4.78 31.96
N HIS A 168 -47.08 -4.85 31.97
CA HIS A 168 -47.85 -5.64 32.94
C HIS A 168 -47.48 -7.13 32.96
N LEU A 169 -47.19 -7.75 31.81
CA LEU A 169 -46.77 -9.16 31.77
C LEU A 169 -45.45 -9.38 32.51
N THR A 170 -44.49 -8.46 32.35
CA THR A 170 -43.23 -8.49 33.09
C THR A 170 -43.49 -8.31 34.58
N THR A 171 -44.37 -7.38 34.95
CA THR A 171 -44.78 -7.16 36.35
C THR A 171 -45.38 -8.43 36.97
N VAL A 172 -46.29 -9.12 36.28
CA VAL A 172 -46.87 -10.38 36.76
C VAL A 172 -45.78 -11.44 36.97
N ARG A 173 -44.84 -11.58 36.03
CA ARG A 173 -43.70 -12.51 36.16
C ARG A 173 -42.83 -12.16 37.38
N LEU A 174 -42.54 -10.88 37.60
CA LEU A 174 -41.78 -10.43 38.77
C LEU A 174 -42.55 -10.70 40.07
N TYR A 175 -43.88 -10.54 40.09
CA TYR A 175 -44.69 -10.89 41.24
C TYR A 175 -44.71 -12.39 41.54
N ILE A 176 -44.76 -13.25 40.51
CA ILE A 176 -44.64 -14.71 40.67
C ILE A 176 -43.28 -15.05 41.29
N LEU A 177 -42.19 -14.50 40.75
CA LEU A 177 -40.84 -14.70 41.29
C LEU A 177 -40.69 -14.17 42.73
N ARG A 178 -41.30 -13.03 43.04
CA ARG A 178 -41.36 -12.49 44.41
C ARG A 178 -42.13 -13.44 45.32
N HIS A 179 -43.25 -14.01 44.87
CA HIS A 179 -44.05 -14.96 45.64
C HIS A 179 -43.30 -16.28 45.91
N GLU A 180 -42.63 -16.83 44.90
CA GLU A 180 -41.77 -18.02 45.03
C GLU A 180 -40.62 -17.80 46.01
N ARG A 181 -40.11 -16.56 46.12
CA ARG A 181 -39.10 -16.16 47.10
C ARG A 181 -39.67 -15.81 48.48
N CYS A 182 -40.97 -15.53 48.60
CA CYS A 182 -41.59 -15.05 49.83
C CYS A 182 -42.21 -16.22 50.61
N VAL A 183 -41.44 -16.79 51.54
CA VAL A 183 -41.92 -17.73 52.56
C VAL A 183 -42.57 -16.97 53.73
N GLU A 184 -43.46 -16.00 53.47
CA GLU A 184 -44.29 -15.43 54.54
C GLU A 184 -45.69 -16.06 54.52
N SER A 185 -45.85 -17.05 55.40
CA SER A 185 -47.09 -17.84 55.57
C SER A 185 -48.31 -16.98 55.97
N CYS A 186 -49.51 -17.37 55.52
CA CYS A 186 -50.81 -16.86 55.98
C CYS A 186 -50.91 -16.72 57.51
N ALA A 187 -50.22 -17.59 58.26
CA ALA A 187 -50.12 -17.54 59.72
C ALA A 187 -49.55 -16.23 60.27
N SER A 188 -48.71 -15.54 59.49
CA SER A 188 -48.14 -14.24 59.86
C SER A 188 -49.21 -13.13 59.91
N ARG A 189 -50.16 -13.13 58.96
CA ARG A 189 -51.20 -12.09 58.84
C ARG A 189 -52.32 -12.23 59.87
N PHE A 190 -52.71 -13.45 60.25
CA PHE A 190 -53.84 -13.70 61.17
C PHE A 190 -53.41 -14.12 62.58
N ARG A 191 -52.14 -13.93 62.93
CA ARG A 191 -51.51 -14.38 64.18
C ARG A 191 -52.33 -14.07 65.44
N LYS A 192 -52.89 -12.86 65.54
CA LYS A 192 -53.62 -12.40 66.74
C LYS A 192 -55.00 -13.06 66.89
N GLU A 193 -55.65 -13.40 65.79
CA GLU A 193 -56.98 -14.01 65.78
C GLU A 193 -56.88 -15.52 66.04
N LEU A 194 -55.92 -16.18 65.38
CA LEU A 194 -55.59 -17.59 65.61
C LEU A 194 -55.16 -17.84 67.07
N HIS A 195 -54.30 -16.99 67.65
CA HIS A 195 -53.87 -17.13 69.05
C HIS A 195 -55.03 -17.02 70.05
N LYS A 196 -56.06 -16.20 69.77
CA LYS A 196 -57.24 -16.09 70.63
C LYS A 196 -58.10 -17.36 70.54
N LEU A 197 -58.29 -17.90 69.34
CA LEU A 197 -59.04 -19.14 69.12
C LEU A 197 -58.36 -20.33 69.81
N GLU A 198 -57.04 -20.46 69.67
CA GLU A 198 -56.24 -21.50 70.34
C GLU A 198 -56.25 -21.38 71.88
N GLN A 199 -56.40 -20.17 72.42
CA GLN A 199 -56.56 -19.98 73.87
C GLN A 199 -57.93 -20.46 74.34
N MET A 200 -59.00 -20.09 73.64
CA MET A 200 -60.36 -20.54 73.97
C MET A 200 -60.49 -22.07 73.86
N GLU A 201 -59.91 -22.67 72.82
CA GLU A 201 -59.89 -24.13 72.65
C GLU A 201 -59.15 -24.82 73.80
N ARG A 202 -58.00 -24.29 74.23
CA ARG A 202 -57.26 -24.79 75.41
C ARG A 202 -58.07 -24.69 76.70
N ASP A 203 -58.91 -23.67 76.87
CA ASP A 203 -59.73 -23.52 78.07
C ASP A 203 -60.89 -24.53 78.13
N HIS A 204 -61.38 -24.97 76.97
CA HIS A 204 -62.46 -25.97 76.85
C HIS A 204 -61.99 -27.43 76.85
N MET A 205 -60.70 -27.70 76.65
CA MET A 205 -60.14 -29.05 76.65
C MET A 205 -60.07 -29.68 78.04
N SER A 206 -60.45 -30.96 78.12
CA SER A 206 -60.27 -31.84 79.28
C SER A 206 -58.79 -32.02 79.63
N ALA A 207 -58.47 -32.34 80.90
CA ALA A 207 -57.11 -32.63 81.32
C ALA A 207 -56.47 -33.81 80.53
N ALA A 208 -57.29 -34.79 80.12
CA ALA A 208 -56.83 -35.91 79.31
C ALA A 208 -56.53 -35.48 77.85
N GLU A 209 -57.33 -34.59 77.28
CA GLU A 209 -57.12 -34.05 75.94
C GLU A 209 -55.89 -33.13 75.90
N LYS A 210 -55.68 -32.32 76.94
CA LYS A 210 -54.47 -31.50 77.11
C LYS A 210 -53.20 -32.34 77.20
N GLN A 211 -53.28 -33.52 77.80
CA GLN A 211 -52.15 -34.44 77.90
C GLN A 211 -51.84 -35.09 76.55
N MET A 212 -52.86 -35.56 75.83
CA MET A 212 -52.69 -36.11 74.48
C MET A 212 -52.16 -35.08 73.48
N GLU A 213 -52.63 -33.84 73.56
CA GLU A 213 -52.15 -32.73 72.71
C GLU A 213 -50.66 -32.43 72.99
N LYS A 214 -50.24 -32.42 74.27
CA LYS A 214 -48.83 -32.26 74.64
C LYS A 214 -47.96 -33.41 74.16
N GLU A 215 -48.44 -34.65 74.28
CA GLU A 215 -47.72 -35.83 73.79
C GLU A 215 -47.57 -35.77 72.26
N LYS A 216 -48.65 -35.45 71.54
CA LYS A 216 -48.64 -35.27 70.09
C LYS A 216 -47.72 -34.13 69.66
N GLN A 217 -47.73 -32.98 70.34
CA GLN A 217 -46.80 -31.88 70.09
C GLN A 217 -45.33 -32.30 70.33
N SER A 218 -45.06 -33.08 71.38
CA SER A 218 -43.72 -33.60 71.66
C SER A 218 -43.24 -34.64 70.64
N GLU A 219 -44.16 -35.42 70.05
CA GLU A 219 -43.87 -36.36 68.99
C GLU A 219 -43.65 -35.65 67.65
N GLU A 220 -44.48 -34.65 67.34
CA GLU A 220 -44.31 -33.81 66.15
C GLU A 220 -43.03 -32.97 66.21
N GLU A 221 -42.64 -32.47 67.38
CA GLU A 221 -41.34 -31.77 67.56
C GLU A 221 -40.18 -32.73 67.32
N ARG A 222 -40.21 -33.94 67.88
CA ARG A 222 -39.20 -34.96 67.60
C ARG A 222 -39.13 -35.32 66.12
N PHE A 223 -40.28 -35.45 65.45
CA PHE A 223 -40.33 -35.71 64.01
C PHE A 223 -39.76 -34.55 63.19
N ARG A 224 -40.07 -33.29 63.56
CA ARG A 224 -39.53 -32.10 62.92
C ARG A 224 -38.02 -31.96 63.13
N GLU A 225 -37.52 -32.22 64.33
CA GLU A 225 -36.08 -32.21 64.62
C GLU A 225 -35.34 -33.29 63.84
N ASP A 226 -35.91 -34.49 63.70
CA ASP A 226 -35.33 -35.58 62.91
C ASP A 226 -35.35 -35.27 61.40
N GLU A 227 -36.46 -34.72 60.87
CA GLU A 227 -36.56 -34.22 59.49
C GLU A 227 -35.59 -33.07 59.21
N MET A 228 -35.45 -32.11 60.12
CA MET A 228 -34.48 -31.02 60.02
C MET A 228 -33.05 -31.54 60.07
N GLY A 229 -32.75 -32.50 60.95
CA GLY A 229 -31.45 -33.17 61.00
C GLY A 229 -31.12 -33.90 59.70
N LYS A 230 -32.07 -34.63 59.13
CA LYS A 230 -31.94 -35.30 57.82
C LYS A 230 -31.74 -34.31 56.68
N ARG A 231 -32.50 -33.20 56.68
CA ARG A 231 -32.40 -32.15 55.66
C ARG A 231 -31.06 -31.41 55.75
N TRP A 232 -30.63 -31.03 56.95
CA TRP A 232 -29.32 -30.44 57.20
C TRP A 232 -28.21 -31.40 56.77
N GLY A 233 -28.29 -32.67 57.12
CA GLY A 233 -27.31 -33.68 56.71
C GLY A 233 -27.21 -33.85 55.18
N LYS A 234 -28.35 -33.85 54.48
CA LYS A 234 -28.40 -33.85 53.00
C LYS A 234 -27.82 -32.56 52.42
N GLU A 235 -28.16 -31.40 52.98
CA GLU A 235 -27.67 -30.09 52.53
C GLU A 235 -26.15 -29.98 52.69
N GLN A 236 -25.59 -30.47 53.79
CA GLN A 236 -24.14 -30.48 54.00
C GLN A 236 -23.43 -31.46 53.04
N ARG A 237 -24.03 -32.61 52.72
CA ARG A 237 -23.48 -33.52 51.69
C ARG A 237 -23.52 -32.88 50.30
N MET A 238 -24.62 -32.22 49.94
CA MET A 238 -24.74 -31.50 48.67
C MET A 238 -23.75 -30.35 48.57
N LYS A 239 -23.60 -29.54 49.62
CA LYS A 239 -22.58 -28.47 49.68
C LYS A 239 -21.17 -29.04 49.57
N GLY A 240 -20.89 -30.17 50.22
CA GLY A 240 -19.58 -30.84 50.10
C GLY A 240 -19.32 -31.38 48.69
N GLU A 241 -20.31 -31.98 48.04
CA GLU A 241 -20.20 -32.45 46.65
C GLU A 241 -20.09 -31.29 45.64
N GLU A 242 -20.81 -30.20 45.87
CA GLU A 242 -20.76 -28.99 45.05
C GLU A 242 -19.39 -28.31 45.16
N VAL A 243 -18.87 -28.13 46.38
CA VAL A 243 -17.50 -27.62 46.59
C VAL A 243 -16.45 -28.54 45.95
N ARG A 244 -16.63 -29.85 46.02
CA ARG A 244 -15.70 -30.79 45.36
C ARG A 244 -15.77 -30.65 43.84
N ARG A 245 -16.97 -30.51 43.26
CA ARG A 245 -17.15 -30.30 41.82
C ARG A 245 -16.55 -28.97 41.35
N THR A 246 -16.74 -27.89 42.11
CA THR A 246 -16.16 -26.59 41.77
C THR A 246 -14.63 -26.64 41.87
N GLN A 247 -14.07 -27.31 42.88
CA GLN A 247 -12.62 -27.51 42.98
C GLN A 247 -12.07 -28.37 41.83
N GLU A 248 -12.76 -29.44 41.45
CA GLU A 248 -12.37 -30.28 40.29
C GLU A 248 -12.46 -29.48 38.98
N GLU A 249 -13.46 -28.62 38.80
CA GLU A 249 -13.57 -27.73 37.64
C GLU A 249 -12.49 -26.65 37.63
N GLU A 250 -12.21 -26.01 38.76
CA GLU A 250 -11.13 -25.04 38.91
C GLU A 250 -9.76 -25.66 38.58
N GLN A 251 -9.48 -26.87 39.07
CA GLN A 251 -8.26 -27.60 38.72
C GLN A 251 -8.17 -27.89 37.22
N ARG A 252 -9.28 -28.31 36.60
CA ARG A 252 -9.31 -28.56 35.14
C ARG A 252 -9.15 -27.29 34.32
N VAL A 253 -9.62 -26.15 34.82
CA VAL A 253 -9.41 -24.84 34.19
C VAL A 253 -7.95 -24.42 34.34
N GLN A 254 -7.38 -24.53 35.54
CA GLN A 254 -5.95 -24.25 35.78
C GLN A 254 -5.04 -25.11 34.91
N GLU A 255 -5.27 -26.42 34.84
CA GLU A 255 -4.50 -27.32 33.97
C GLU A 255 -4.61 -26.94 32.49
N LYS A 256 -5.77 -26.46 32.04
CA LYS A 256 -5.96 -25.98 30.66
C LYS A 256 -5.24 -24.67 30.41
N GLU A 257 -5.29 -23.73 31.36
CA GLU A 257 -4.56 -22.46 31.27
C GLU A 257 -3.06 -22.71 31.26
N GLU A 258 -2.54 -23.59 32.12
CA GLU A 258 -1.12 -23.97 32.12
C GLU A 258 -0.70 -24.61 30.79
N ARG A 259 -1.51 -25.53 30.24
CA ARG A 259 -1.24 -26.11 28.92
C ARG A 259 -1.26 -25.07 27.82
N TRP A 260 -2.24 -24.17 27.84
CA TRP A 260 -2.34 -23.12 26.83
C TRP A 260 -1.15 -22.16 26.90
N MET A 261 -0.71 -21.79 28.11
CA MET A 261 0.49 -20.98 28.31
C MET A 261 1.75 -21.70 27.80
N GLN A 262 1.89 -23.00 28.06
CA GLN A 262 3.01 -23.80 27.54
C GLN A 262 3.01 -23.90 26.02
N GLU A 263 1.84 -24.16 25.40
CA GLU A 263 1.68 -24.21 23.94
C GLU A 263 1.99 -22.85 23.29
N GLU A 264 1.58 -21.74 23.94
CA GLU A 264 1.84 -20.39 23.45
C GLU A 264 3.32 -20.00 23.60
N GLU A 265 3.97 -20.35 24.72
CA GLU A 265 5.42 -20.17 24.91
C GLU A 265 6.22 -21.00 23.90
N GLU A 266 5.83 -22.24 23.63
CA GLU A 266 6.46 -23.10 22.62
C GLU A 266 6.29 -22.51 21.22
N ARG A 267 5.10 -21.99 20.90
CA ARG A 267 4.85 -21.28 19.65
C ARG A 267 5.73 -20.04 19.50
N GLN A 268 5.84 -19.22 20.54
CA GLN A 268 6.70 -18.04 20.52
C GLN A 268 8.18 -18.40 20.36
N MET A 269 8.64 -19.47 21.02
CA MET A 269 9.98 -20.01 20.81
C MET A 269 10.18 -20.48 19.37
N GLN A 270 9.23 -21.23 18.80
CA GLN A 270 9.32 -21.71 17.42
C GLN A 270 9.30 -20.56 16.40
N GLU A 271 8.45 -19.55 16.59
CA GLU A 271 8.43 -18.34 15.77
C GLU A 271 9.75 -17.56 15.89
N GLN A 272 10.30 -17.42 17.10
CA GLN A 272 11.58 -16.76 17.30
C GLN A 272 12.73 -17.53 16.65
N GLU A 273 12.74 -18.86 16.76
CA GLU A 273 13.73 -19.72 16.11
C GLU A 273 13.62 -19.64 14.59
N GLN A 274 12.40 -19.66 14.02
CA GLN A 274 12.18 -19.45 12.59
C GLN A 274 12.67 -18.09 12.13
N ARG A 275 12.39 -17.02 12.89
CA ARG A 275 12.89 -15.68 12.56
C ARG A 275 14.41 -15.61 12.58
N ILE A 276 15.07 -16.27 13.54
CA ILE A 276 16.53 -16.35 13.58
C ILE A 276 17.06 -17.14 12.38
N GLN A 277 16.43 -18.27 12.03
CA GLN A 277 16.83 -19.07 10.87
C GLN A 277 16.64 -18.30 9.55
N GLU A 278 15.55 -17.57 9.39
CA GLU A 278 15.31 -16.69 8.23
C GLU A 278 16.33 -15.56 8.16
N GLU A 279 16.67 -14.95 9.30
CA GLU A 279 17.68 -13.89 9.36
C GLU A 279 19.08 -14.45 9.03
N GLU A 280 19.44 -15.62 9.55
CA GLU A 280 20.68 -16.32 9.19
C GLU A 280 20.73 -16.67 7.69
N GLN A 281 19.62 -17.14 7.10
CA GLN A 281 19.54 -17.39 5.66
C GLN A 281 19.71 -16.11 4.85
N ARG A 282 19.05 -15.03 5.24
CA ARG A 282 19.21 -13.72 4.58
C ARG A 282 20.65 -13.22 4.65
N MET A 283 21.31 -13.38 5.80
CA MET A 283 22.72 -13.02 5.97
C MET A 283 23.63 -13.88 5.08
N GLN A 284 23.38 -15.18 4.97
CA GLN A 284 24.11 -16.07 4.08
C GLN A 284 23.91 -15.73 2.59
N GLU A 285 22.67 -15.42 2.18
CA GLU A 285 22.38 -14.97 0.82
C GLU A 285 23.04 -13.63 0.51
N GLU A 286 23.03 -12.69 1.45
CA GLU A 286 23.70 -11.40 1.31
C GLU A 286 25.22 -11.57 1.22
N GLU A 287 25.82 -12.43 2.03
CA GLU A 287 27.24 -12.76 1.94
C GLU A 287 27.59 -13.39 0.58
N GLN A 288 26.76 -14.30 0.07
CA GLN A 288 26.95 -14.87 -1.27
C GLN A 288 26.85 -13.82 -2.38
N ARG A 289 25.88 -12.90 -2.29
CA ARG A 289 25.75 -11.77 -3.23
C ARG A 289 26.98 -10.88 -3.21
N MET A 290 27.47 -10.54 -2.01
CA MET A 290 28.70 -9.74 -1.85
C MET A 290 29.91 -10.45 -2.44
N GLN A 291 30.07 -11.76 -2.22
CA GLN A 291 31.15 -12.55 -2.83
C GLN A 291 31.02 -12.61 -4.36
N GLU A 292 29.80 -12.74 -4.90
CA GLU A 292 29.59 -12.73 -6.34
C GLU A 292 29.90 -11.36 -6.96
N GLU A 293 29.47 -10.27 -6.31
CA GLU A 293 29.79 -8.91 -6.73
C GLU A 293 31.29 -8.63 -6.67
N GLU A 294 31.98 -9.07 -5.62
CA GLU A 294 33.43 -8.95 -5.51
C GLU A 294 34.13 -9.71 -6.64
N ARG A 295 33.69 -10.93 -6.96
CA ARG A 295 34.23 -11.70 -8.09
C ARG A 295 33.98 -11.00 -9.42
N ARG A 296 32.78 -10.44 -9.64
CA ARG A 296 32.46 -9.66 -10.86
C ARG A 296 33.35 -8.42 -10.95
N MET A 297 33.60 -7.74 -9.85
CA MET A 297 34.51 -6.59 -9.80
C MET A 297 35.94 -7.01 -10.14
N GLN A 298 36.43 -8.10 -9.57
CA GLN A 298 37.76 -8.64 -9.89
C GLN A 298 37.90 -9.02 -11.36
N GLU A 299 36.88 -9.69 -11.94
CA GLU A 299 36.84 -10.02 -13.37
C GLU A 299 36.84 -8.75 -14.25
N GLN A 300 36.07 -7.73 -13.88
CA GLN A 300 36.07 -6.44 -14.59
C GLN A 300 37.43 -5.72 -14.49
N GLU A 301 38.06 -5.72 -13.31
CA GLU A 301 39.40 -5.15 -13.13
C GLU A 301 40.45 -5.92 -13.94
N GLU A 302 40.38 -7.25 -13.99
CA GLU A 302 41.27 -8.07 -14.79
C GLU A 302 41.08 -7.80 -16.29
N MET A 303 39.83 -7.73 -16.76
CA MET A 303 39.51 -7.36 -18.14
C MET A 303 40.00 -5.97 -18.49
N LYS A 304 39.85 -5.00 -17.57
CA LYS A 304 40.37 -3.65 -17.74
C LYS A 304 41.89 -3.64 -17.82
N ARG A 305 42.59 -4.38 -16.95
CA ARG A 305 44.05 -4.54 -16.99
C ARG A 305 44.53 -5.12 -18.31
N LYS A 306 43.87 -6.18 -18.80
CA LYS A 306 44.17 -6.80 -20.10
C LYS A 306 43.97 -5.82 -21.25
N TRP A 307 42.90 -5.03 -21.20
CA TRP A 307 42.63 -4.02 -22.20
C TRP A 307 43.66 -2.88 -22.19
N GLU A 308 44.05 -2.39 -21.00
CA GLU A 308 45.10 -1.37 -20.84
C GLU A 308 46.50 -1.87 -21.26
N GLU A 309 46.80 -3.15 -21.06
CA GLU A 309 48.03 -3.77 -21.56
C GLU A 309 48.03 -3.89 -23.08
N GLU A 310 46.91 -4.33 -23.66
CA GLU A 310 46.73 -4.40 -25.12
C GLU A 310 46.80 -3.02 -25.77
N GLU A 311 46.18 -2.00 -25.17
CA GLU A 311 46.25 -0.62 -25.64
C GLU A 311 47.69 -0.10 -25.61
N ARG A 312 48.45 -0.36 -24.55
CA ARG A 312 49.88 -0.02 -24.48
C ARG A 312 50.69 -0.74 -25.55
N ARG A 313 50.38 -2.00 -25.85
CA ARG A 313 51.03 -2.76 -26.93
C ARG A 313 50.76 -2.11 -28.29
N ILE A 314 49.50 -1.78 -28.58
CA ILE A 314 49.11 -1.10 -29.83
C ILE A 314 49.78 0.27 -29.93
N GLN A 315 49.79 1.07 -28.86
CA GLN A 315 50.46 2.37 -28.83
C GLN A 315 51.98 2.25 -29.06
N ALA A 316 52.62 1.22 -28.53
CA ALA A 316 54.04 0.94 -28.76
C ALA A 316 54.31 0.54 -30.22
N GLU A 317 53.49 -0.34 -30.81
CA GLU A 317 53.57 -0.72 -32.22
C GLU A 317 53.33 0.46 -33.16
N GLU A 318 52.30 1.28 -32.89
CA GLU A 318 52.06 2.52 -33.63
C GLU A 318 53.21 3.51 -33.46
N GLY A 319 53.76 3.64 -32.25
CA GLY A 319 54.92 4.49 -31.98
C GLY A 319 56.16 4.04 -32.76
N MET A 320 56.44 2.73 -32.81
CA MET A 320 57.51 2.16 -33.64
C MET A 320 57.26 2.41 -35.13
N LYS A 321 56.02 2.24 -35.58
CA LYS A 321 55.64 2.48 -36.99
C LYS A 321 55.79 3.95 -37.38
N ARG A 322 55.41 4.89 -36.50
CA ARG A 322 55.61 6.33 -36.71
C ARG A 322 57.10 6.68 -36.78
N LYS A 323 57.91 6.20 -35.84
CA LYS A 323 59.37 6.40 -35.87
C LYS A 323 60.00 5.87 -37.16
N TRP A 324 59.57 4.69 -37.60
CA TRP A 324 60.04 4.12 -38.86
C TRP A 324 59.61 4.97 -40.06
N GLN A 325 58.36 5.44 -40.11
CA GLN A 325 57.89 6.35 -41.16
C GLN A 325 58.62 7.69 -41.16
N GLU A 326 58.88 8.27 -39.99
CA GLU A 326 59.68 9.49 -39.82
C GLU A 326 61.11 9.28 -40.32
N GLU A 327 61.75 8.16 -39.98
CA GLU A 327 63.10 7.85 -40.47
C GLU A 327 63.14 7.71 -42.00
N GLN A 328 62.12 7.06 -42.60
CA GLN A 328 61.99 6.98 -44.06
C GLN A 328 61.75 8.34 -44.70
N TRP A 329 60.93 9.19 -44.07
CA TRP A 329 60.66 10.55 -44.53
C TRP A 329 61.93 11.41 -44.47
N MET A 330 62.68 11.35 -43.36
CA MET A 330 63.96 12.06 -43.21
C MET A 330 64.99 11.61 -44.27
N LYS A 331 65.07 10.30 -44.57
CA LYS A 331 65.95 9.81 -45.64
C LYS A 331 65.55 10.32 -47.01
N ALA A 332 64.25 10.33 -47.32
CA ALA A 332 63.74 10.86 -48.58
C ALA A 332 63.94 12.37 -48.70
N GLU A 333 63.74 13.13 -47.62
CA GLU A 333 64.01 14.57 -47.57
C GLU A 333 65.50 14.88 -47.74
N GLU A 334 66.38 14.10 -47.12
CA GLU A 334 67.82 14.23 -47.29
C GLU A 334 68.28 13.87 -48.71
N GLU A 335 67.74 12.82 -49.32
CA GLU A 335 67.97 12.50 -50.73
C GLU A 335 67.47 13.61 -51.67
N GLN A 336 66.30 14.18 -51.40
CA GLN A 336 65.80 15.34 -52.17
C GLN A 336 66.73 16.55 -52.03
N ARG A 337 67.20 16.85 -50.81
CA ARG A 337 68.14 17.95 -50.56
C ARG A 337 69.45 17.74 -51.32
N ILE A 338 69.98 16.53 -51.35
CA ILE A 338 71.18 16.17 -52.13
C ILE A 338 70.91 16.35 -53.63
N GLN A 339 69.77 15.88 -54.14
CA GLN A 339 69.40 16.04 -55.55
C GLN A 339 69.22 17.51 -55.93
N GLU A 340 68.61 18.34 -55.08
CA GLU A 340 68.49 19.77 -55.30
C GLU A 340 69.86 20.46 -55.31
N GLU A 341 70.76 20.12 -54.39
CA GLU A 341 72.14 20.64 -54.37
C GLU A 341 72.92 20.23 -55.62
N GLU A 342 72.81 18.96 -56.06
CA GLU A 342 73.43 18.50 -57.31
C GLU A 342 72.86 19.21 -58.54
N MET A 343 71.54 19.41 -58.60
CA MET A 343 70.91 20.14 -59.69
C MET A 343 71.30 21.62 -59.69
N LYS A 344 71.46 22.21 -58.51
CA LYS A 344 71.94 23.58 -58.35
C LYS A 344 73.40 23.71 -58.78
N GLN A 345 74.28 22.78 -58.41
CA GLN A 345 75.66 22.72 -58.87
C GLN A 345 75.73 22.58 -60.40
N LYS A 346 74.94 21.68 -60.99
CA LYS A 346 74.87 21.54 -62.46
C LYS A 346 74.37 22.81 -63.14
N CYS A 347 73.38 23.49 -62.57
CA CYS A 347 72.87 24.75 -63.11
C CYS A 347 73.92 25.88 -62.98
N GLU A 348 74.65 25.94 -61.86
CA GLU A 348 75.74 26.90 -61.64
C GLU A 348 76.92 26.64 -62.59
N GLU A 349 77.31 25.38 -62.81
CA GLU A 349 78.30 24.98 -63.81
C GLU A 349 77.86 25.33 -65.23
N GLU A 350 76.60 25.04 -65.61
CA GLU A 350 76.06 25.38 -66.92
C GLU A 350 75.99 26.91 -67.12
N GLN A 351 75.66 27.68 -66.07
CA GLN A 351 75.71 29.14 -66.09
C GLN A 351 77.14 29.66 -66.22
N GLN A 352 78.13 29.03 -65.58
CA GLN A 352 79.54 29.40 -65.71
C GLN A 352 80.06 29.11 -67.12
N ILE A 353 79.71 27.96 -67.71
CA ILE A 353 80.05 27.62 -69.10
C ILE A 353 79.40 28.61 -70.06
N LYS A 354 78.10 28.93 -69.90
CA LYS A 354 77.43 29.94 -70.72
C LYS A 354 78.03 31.32 -70.55
N ALA A 355 78.44 31.72 -69.35
CA ALA A 355 79.10 33.00 -69.10
C ALA A 355 80.51 33.05 -69.71
N GLU A 356 81.28 31.95 -69.68
CA GLU A 356 82.56 31.83 -70.36
C GLU A 356 82.40 31.83 -71.89
N GLU A 357 81.41 31.13 -72.44
CA GLU A 357 81.09 31.17 -73.86
C GLU A 357 80.60 32.55 -74.30
N GLU A 358 79.78 33.23 -73.49
CA GLU A 358 79.35 34.60 -73.77
C GLU A 358 80.50 35.60 -73.63
N GLN A 359 81.45 35.37 -72.71
CA GLN A 359 82.70 36.14 -72.63
C GLN A 359 83.57 35.89 -73.86
N ARG A 360 83.79 34.63 -74.28
CA ARG A 360 84.51 34.29 -75.51
C ARG A 360 83.83 34.89 -76.74
N MET A 361 82.51 34.85 -76.83
CA MET A 361 81.72 35.48 -77.88
C MET A 361 81.79 37.01 -77.82
N LYS A 362 81.83 37.64 -76.63
CA LYS A 362 82.03 39.10 -76.49
C LYS A 362 83.47 39.52 -76.80
N GLU A 363 84.46 38.65 -76.57
CA GLU A 363 85.86 38.86 -76.93
C GLU A 363 86.07 38.67 -78.44
N GLU A 364 85.39 37.70 -79.04
CA GLU A 364 85.35 37.45 -80.49
C GLU A 364 84.54 38.54 -81.23
N GLN A 365 83.44 39.03 -80.66
CA GLN A 365 82.67 40.19 -81.14
C GLN A 365 83.34 41.54 -80.84
N ARG A 366 84.29 41.62 -79.90
CA ARG A 366 85.19 42.79 -79.74
C ARG A 366 86.32 42.79 -80.77
N MET A 367 86.63 41.64 -81.37
CA MET A 367 87.68 41.48 -82.39
C MET A 367 87.16 41.55 -83.83
N ILE A 368 85.84 41.59 -84.04
CA ILE A 368 85.20 41.77 -85.34
C ILE A 368 84.17 42.90 -85.26
N GLY A 369 84.55 44.09 -85.74
CA GLY A 369 83.58 45.04 -86.29
C GLY A 369 83.21 46.24 -85.41
N GLU A 370 84.10 47.23 -85.41
CA GLU A 370 83.67 48.62 -85.55
C GLU A 370 82.58 48.72 -86.64
N GLY A 371 81.46 49.39 -86.35
CA GLY A 371 80.63 49.95 -87.41
C GLY A 371 79.14 49.71 -87.31
N LYS A 372 78.46 50.70 -86.71
CA LYS A 372 77.11 51.19 -87.04
C LYS A 372 75.94 50.26 -86.69
N ARG A 373 75.20 50.59 -85.64
CA ARG A 373 74.09 51.59 -85.60
C ARG A 373 72.81 51.11 -86.29
N ARG A 374 71.78 51.08 -85.44
CA ARG A 374 70.36 51.45 -85.67
C ARG A 374 69.55 50.41 -86.44
N ASN A 375 68.55 49.85 -85.76
CA ASN A 375 67.12 50.24 -85.85
C ASN A 375 66.54 49.70 -87.17
N GLU A 376 65.41 49.01 -87.21
CA GLU A 376 64.13 49.32 -86.59
C GLU A 376 63.19 48.09 -86.79
N GLU A 377 62.13 48.04 -85.98
CA GLU A 377 60.74 47.64 -86.29
C GLU A 377 60.40 46.22 -86.82
N GLU A 378 59.63 45.44 -86.06
CA GLU A 378 58.17 45.18 -86.22
C GLU A 378 57.86 44.28 -87.43
N GLU A 379 57.13 43.15 -87.36
CA GLU A 379 55.77 42.99 -86.85
C GLU A 379 55.40 41.48 -86.68
N ARG A 380 54.56 41.24 -85.67
CA ARG A 380 53.39 40.33 -85.59
C ARG A 380 53.29 39.13 -86.56
N TYR A 381 52.94 37.96 -86.01
CA TYR A 381 51.67 37.30 -86.38
C TYR A 381 51.19 36.30 -85.30
N LYS A 382 49.89 36.36 -85.01
CA LYS A 382 49.14 35.61 -84.00
C LYS A 382 48.82 34.19 -84.50
N GLU A 383 48.66 33.19 -83.61
CA GLU A 383 47.36 32.60 -83.18
C GLU A 383 47.45 31.18 -82.57
N LYS A 384 46.53 30.94 -81.61
CA LYS A 384 45.84 29.69 -81.20
C LYS A 384 46.56 28.65 -80.30
N GLN A 385 46.19 28.64 -79.02
CA GLN A 385 45.34 27.64 -78.30
C GLN A 385 46.20 26.54 -77.66
N SER A 386 45.93 25.90 -76.50
CA SER A 386 44.68 25.59 -75.79
C SER A 386 45.04 24.93 -74.43
N TYR A 387 44.23 25.13 -73.37
CA TYR A 387 44.01 24.31 -72.14
C TYR A 387 45.26 23.95 -71.28
N GLY A 388 45.31 24.08 -69.95
CA GLY A 388 44.35 24.27 -68.87
C GLY A 388 44.95 23.66 -67.60
N GLY A 389 44.61 24.16 -66.41
CA GLY A 389 44.72 23.36 -65.17
C GLY A 389 45.66 23.82 -64.06
N GLU A 390 45.54 25.05 -63.57
CA GLU A 390 45.94 25.38 -62.18
C GLU A 390 44.67 25.64 -61.38
N GLY A 391 44.14 24.56 -60.80
CA GLY A 391 42.94 24.60 -59.97
C GLY A 391 42.52 23.26 -59.37
N ILE A 392 43.43 22.26 -59.32
CA ILE A 392 43.06 20.89 -58.95
C ILE A 392 43.49 20.54 -57.51
N HIS A 393 44.57 21.12 -56.96
CA HIS A 393 45.05 20.68 -55.65
C HIS A 393 44.20 21.12 -54.44
N LYS A 394 43.56 22.30 -54.46
CA LYS A 394 42.69 22.73 -53.33
C LYS A 394 41.28 22.12 -53.38
N VAL A 395 40.74 21.93 -54.58
CA VAL A 395 39.43 21.29 -54.77
C VAL A 395 39.49 19.79 -54.45
N GLU A 396 40.62 19.14 -54.71
CA GLU A 396 40.77 17.70 -54.47
C GLU A 396 40.97 17.37 -52.99
N GLU A 397 41.66 18.21 -52.21
CA GLU A 397 41.73 18.09 -50.73
C GLU A 397 40.37 18.36 -50.05
N GLU A 398 39.63 19.38 -50.47
CA GLU A 398 38.27 19.63 -49.98
C GLU A 398 37.32 18.50 -50.39
N ALA A 399 37.44 17.98 -51.61
CA ALA A 399 36.66 16.83 -52.07
C ALA A 399 37.00 15.55 -51.29
N GLN A 400 38.25 15.35 -50.84
CA GLN A 400 38.63 14.22 -49.99
C GLN A 400 38.07 14.38 -48.56
N ARG A 401 38.12 15.58 -47.97
CA ARG A 401 37.49 15.87 -46.67
C ARG A 401 35.98 15.65 -46.71
N LEU A 402 35.30 16.16 -47.73
CA LEU A 402 33.86 15.97 -47.93
C LEU A 402 33.50 14.49 -48.15
N ARG A 403 34.33 13.72 -48.89
CA ARG A 403 34.14 12.26 -49.02
C ARG A 403 34.27 11.53 -47.69
N LEU A 404 35.22 11.89 -46.83
CA LEU A 404 35.39 11.32 -45.50
C LEU A 404 34.23 11.67 -44.55
N LEU A 405 33.76 12.92 -44.58
CA LEU A 405 32.63 13.38 -43.79
C LEU A 405 31.34 12.67 -44.22
N ASN A 406 31.11 12.55 -45.54
CA ASN A 406 29.95 11.87 -46.11
C ASN A 406 30.01 10.35 -45.83
N LYS A 407 31.20 9.73 -45.83
CA LYS A 407 31.39 8.34 -45.41
C LYS A 407 31.12 8.13 -43.91
N ARG A 408 31.46 9.09 -43.05
CA ARG A 408 31.12 9.08 -41.61
C ARG A 408 29.61 9.29 -41.40
N GLN A 409 28.99 10.24 -42.10
CA GLN A 409 27.53 10.44 -42.08
C GLN A 409 26.78 9.20 -42.56
N SER A 410 27.21 8.57 -43.67
CA SER A 410 26.62 7.34 -44.18
C SER A 410 26.72 6.18 -43.18
N LYS A 411 27.85 6.02 -42.48
CA LYS A 411 28.00 5.01 -41.41
C LYS A 411 27.07 5.27 -40.22
N ILE A 412 26.92 6.52 -39.80
CA ILE A 412 26.02 6.90 -38.70
C ILE A 412 24.56 6.66 -39.12
N GLN A 413 24.16 7.09 -40.32
CA GLN A 413 22.82 6.84 -40.86
C GLN A 413 22.51 5.34 -41.02
N ASN A 414 23.49 4.51 -41.38
CA ASN A 414 23.29 3.07 -41.46
C ASN A 414 23.16 2.42 -40.07
N ARG A 415 23.88 2.91 -39.06
CA ARG A 415 23.71 2.48 -37.67
C ARG A 415 22.35 2.91 -37.11
N LEU A 416 21.91 4.14 -37.40
CA LEU A 416 20.59 4.64 -37.01
C LEU A 416 19.49 3.78 -37.64
N ARG A 417 19.54 3.55 -38.96
CA ARG A 417 18.56 2.69 -39.67
C ARG A 417 18.56 1.24 -39.20
N LYS A 418 19.66 0.76 -38.60
CA LYS A 418 19.71 -0.56 -37.97
C LYS A 418 19.01 -0.52 -36.61
N ALA A 419 19.36 0.44 -35.76
CA ALA A 419 18.72 0.62 -34.45
C ALA A 419 17.21 0.89 -34.55
N GLU A 420 16.77 1.68 -35.55
CA GLU A 420 15.35 1.92 -35.83
C GLU A 420 14.61 0.63 -36.22
N ARG A 421 15.23 -0.25 -37.02
CA ARG A 421 14.66 -1.56 -37.38
C ARG A 421 14.58 -2.50 -36.18
N ASP A 422 15.64 -2.57 -35.38
CA ASP A 422 15.69 -3.41 -34.19
C ASP A 422 14.64 -2.97 -33.14
N LEU A 423 14.41 -1.65 -33.00
CA LEU A 423 13.35 -1.09 -32.13
C LEU A 423 11.93 -1.27 -32.69
N CYS A 424 11.78 -1.37 -34.00
CA CYS A 424 10.49 -1.66 -34.64
C CYS A 424 10.08 -3.11 -34.35
N ILE A 425 11.01 -4.05 -34.53
CA ILE A 425 10.80 -5.48 -34.26
C ILE A 425 10.50 -5.71 -32.77
N ALA A 426 11.25 -5.05 -31.87
CA ALA A 426 10.97 -5.12 -30.43
C ALA A 426 9.60 -4.52 -30.05
N GLY A 427 9.18 -3.45 -30.74
CA GLY A 427 7.87 -2.84 -30.54
C GLY A 427 6.71 -3.75 -30.97
N GLU A 428 6.81 -4.41 -32.13
CA GLU A 428 5.81 -5.36 -32.63
C GLU A 428 5.65 -6.58 -31.70
N GLU A 429 6.75 -7.06 -31.11
CA GLU A 429 6.71 -8.17 -30.15
C GLU A 429 6.08 -7.76 -28.81
N LEU A 430 6.32 -6.53 -28.36
CA LEU A 430 5.67 -5.97 -27.17
C LEU A 430 4.16 -5.73 -27.39
N GLU A 431 3.76 -5.28 -28.58
CA GLU A 431 2.34 -5.13 -28.94
C GLU A 431 1.60 -6.48 -28.95
N LYS A 432 2.22 -7.55 -29.46
CA LYS A 432 1.65 -8.90 -29.38
C LYS A 432 1.45 -9.37 -27.94
N ARG A 433 2.43 -9.10 -27.06
CA ARG A 433 2.33 -9.43 -25.63
C ARG A 433 1.25 -8.61 -24.92
N LEU A 434 1.07 -7.34 -25.31
CA LEU A 434 0.01 -6.50 -24.79
C LEU A 434 -1.38 -7.01 -25.19
N VAL A 435 -1.57 -7.44 -26.44
CA VAL A 435 -2.85 -8.02 -26.91
C VAL A 435 -3.17 -9.32 -26.17
N ALA A 436 -2.18 -10.20 -25.99
CA ALA A 436 -2.35 -11.43 -25.20
C ALA A 436 -2.70 -11.13 -23.73
N SER A 437 -2.12 -10.06 -23.17
CA SER A 437 -2.44 -9.57 -21.81
C SER A 437 -3.87 -9.03 -21.69
N MET A 438 -4.36 -8.29 -22.69
CA MET A 438 -5.76 -7.83 -22.69
C MET A 438 -6.76 -8.99 -22.77
N GLU A 439 -6.41 -10.06 -23.47
CA GLU A 439 -7.21 -11.30 -23.49
C GLU A 439 -7.20 -12.01 -22.13
N ALA A 440 -6.06 -12.03 -21.42
CA ALA A 440 -5.96 -12.57 -20.06
C ALA A 440 -6.77 -11.76 -19.04
N GLU A 441 -6.76 -10.43 -19.09
CA GLU A 441 -7.60 -9.58 -18.23
C GLU A 441 -9.09 -9.84 -18.43
N ARG A 442 -9.51 -10.04 -19.68
CA ARG A 442 -10.89 -10.39 -20.01
C ARG A 442 -11.27 -11.73 -19.38
N LEU A 443 -10.44 -12.76 -19.53
CA LEU A 443 -10.69 -14.08 -18.92
C LEU A 443 -10.72 -14.01 -17.39
N LEU A 444 -9.90 -13.16 -16.78
CA LEU A 444 -9.84 -12.96 -15.33
C LEU A 444 -11.06 -12.19 -14.81
N SER A 445 -11.61 -11.27 -15.60
CA SER A 445 -12.89 -10.61 -15.33
C SER A 445 -14.04 -11.60 -15.41
N ASP A 446 -14.09 -12.41 -16.46
CA ASP A 446 -15.11 -13.46 -16.65
C ASP A 446 -15.06 -14.49 -15.48
N PHE A 447 -13.85 -14.84 -15.01
CA PHE A 447 -13.65 -15.72 -13.85
C PHE A 447 -14.11 -15.08 -12.53
N LYS A 448 -13.81 -13.78 -12.31
CA LYS A 448 -14.28 -13.03 -11.13
C LYS A 448 -15.80 -12.91 -11.08
N GLU A 449 -16.46 -12.80 -12.23
CA GLU A 449 -17.92 -12.83 -12.33
C GLU A 449 -18.50 -14.22 -12.06
N ALA A 450 -17.81 -15.29 -12.44
CA ALA A 450 -18.23 -16.68 -12.22
C ALA A 450 -17.99 -17.19 -10.79
N ARG A 451 -16.96 -16.68 -10.08
CA ARG A 451 -16.53 -17.15 -8.75
C ARG A 451 -17.62 -17.15 -7.66
N PRO A 452 -18.48 -16.12 -7.52
CA PRO A 452 -19.55 -16.11 -6.52
C PRO A 452 -20.57 -17.23 -6.73
N HIS A 453 -20.72 -17.73 -7.96
CA HIS A 453 -21.61 -18.86 -8.29
C HIS A 453 -20.98 -20.23 -7.99
N LEU A 454 -19.64 -20.30 -7.93
CA LEU A 454 -18.88 -21.51 -7.59
C LEU A 454 -18.61 -21.63 -6.07
N GLN A 455 -18.65 -20.52 -5.34
CA GLN A 455 -18.39 -20.47 -3.90
C GLN A 455 -19.28 -21.39 -3.03
N PRO A 456 -20.59 -21.55 -3.32
CA PRO A 456 -21.44 -22.51 -2.59
C PRO A 456 -21.07 -24.00 -2.82
N LEU A 457 -20.44 -24.33 -3.96
CA LEU A 457 -19.98 -25.69 -4.30
C LEU A 457 -18.65 -26.03 -3.61
N LEU A 458 -17.84 -25.01 -3.28
CA LEU A 458 -16.56 -25.12 -2.58
C LEU A 458 -16.71 -25.16 -1.04
N GLU A 459 -17.73 -24.49 -0.50
CA GLU A 459 -17.96 -24.39 0.96
C GLU A 459 -18.83 -25.51 1.55
N GLY A 460 -19.36 -26.42 0.72
CA GLY A 460 -20.04 -27.64 1.19
C GLY A 460 -21.25 -27.37 2.07
N HIS A 461 -22.26 -26.65 1.55
CA HIS A 461 -23.54 -26.53 2.25
C HIS A 461 -24.38 -27.82 2.12
N LYS A 462 -24.96 -28.26 3.25
CA LYS A 462 -25.76 -29.48 3.42
C LYS A 462 -26.69 -29.78 2.25
N GLY A 463 -26.33 -30.78 1.44
CA GLY A 463 -27.23 -31.46 0.49
C GLY A 463 -26.88 -31.36 -1.00
N GLY A 464 -25.82 -30.65 -1.41
CA GLY A 464 -25.35 -30.61 -2.80
C GLY A 464 -24.01 -31.34 -3.02
N PRO A 465 -23.65 -31.72 -4.26
CA PRO A 465 -22.37 -32.35 -4.56
C PRO A 465 -21.21 -31.38 -4.26
N THR A 466 -20.35 -31.76 -3.33
CA THR A 466 -19.08 -31.07 -3.02
C THR A 466 -18.02 -31.40 -4.07
N LEU A 467 -17.31 -30.38 -4.56
CA LEU A 467 -16.10 -30.56 -5.36
C LEU A 467 -15.03 -31.25 -4.49
N GLU A 468 -14.42 -32.33 -4.97
CA GLU A 468 -13.41 -33.08 -4.24
C GLU A 468 -12.14 -32.23 -4.04
N GLY A 469 -11.31 -32.54 -3.04
CA GLY A 469 -10.13 -31.73 -2.68
C GLY A 469 -9.12 -31.48 -3.82
N ILE A 470 -9.15 -32.29 -4.88
CA ILE A 470 -8.34 -32.11 -6.09
C ILE A 470 -8.82 -30.89 -6.91
N ASP A 471 -10.12 -30.67 -7.01
CA ASP A 471 -10.70 -29.55 -7.78
C ASP A 471 -10.48 -28.21 -7.08
N LYS A 472 -10.44 -28.19 -5.74
CA LYS A 472 -10.12 -26.98 -4.97
C LYS A 472 -8.65 -26.59 -5.12
N ALA A 473 -7.74 -27.56 -5.06
CA ALA A 473 -6.32 -27.32 -5.26
C ALA A 473 -6.01 -26.85 -6.70
N LEU A 474 -6.71 -27.41 -7.69
CA LEU A 474 -6.60 -26.98 -9.08
C LEU A 474 -7.08 -25.52 -9.26
N LEU A 475 -8.19 -25.15 -8.62
CA LEU A 475 -8.72 -23.79 -8.69
C LEU A 475 -7.81 -22.76 -8.00
N GLU A 476 -7.21 -23.13 -6.86
CA GLU A 476 -6.22 -22.31 -6.17
C GLU A 476 -4.91 -22.19 -6.95
N GLN A 477 -4.49 -23.25 -7.66
CA GLN A 477 -3.34 -23.21 -8.57
C GLN A 477 -3.61 -22.32 -9.79
N GLU A 478 -4.79 -22.43 -10.41
CA GLU A 478 -5.19 -21.56 -11.52
C GLU A 478 -5.27 -20.09 -11.06
N GLU A 479 -5.76 -19.83 -9.84
CA GLU A 479 -5.78 -18.48 -9.27
C GLU A 479 -4.36 -17.93 -9.03
N ALA A 480 -3.43 -18.76 -8.54
CA ALA A 480 -2.02 -18.38 -8.36
C ALA A 480 -1.31 -18.10 -9.70
N GLU A 481 -1.56 -18.93 -10.73
CA GLU A 481 -1.03 -18.71 -12.08
C GLU A 481 -1.59 -17.40 -12.68
N LEU A 482 -2.86 -17.09 -12.43
CA LEU A 482 -3.49 -15.83 -12.84
C LEU A 482 -2.89 -14.60 -12.12
N PHE A 483 -2.55 -14.70 -10.84
CA PHE A 483 -1.86 -13.63 -10.11
C PHE A 483 -0.43 -13.40 -10.63
N TYR A 484 0.30 -14.47 -10.94
CA TYR A 484 1.62 -14.40 -11.53
C TYR A 484 1.59 -13.71 -12.91
N LEU A 485 0.62 -14.07 -13.76
CA LEU A 485 0.36 -13.42 -15.04
C LEU A 485 0.06 -11.92 -14.90
N LEU A 486 -0.65 -11.51 -13.84
CA LEU A 486 -0.97 -10.10 -13.57
C LEU A 486 0.28 -9.30 -13.14
N GLU A 487 1.17 -9.91 -12.36
CA GLU A 487 2.43 -9.28 -11.96
C GLU A 487 3.40 -9.15 -13.14
N GLU A 488 3.48 -10.18 -13.99
CA GLU A 488 4.25 -10.15 -15.24
C GLU A 488 3.67 -9.11 -16.22
N GLN A 489 2.36 -8.93 -16.23
CA GLN A 489 1.67 -7.87 -16.97
C GLN A 489 2.08 -6.46 -16.48
N ALA A 490 2.09 -6.20 -15.17
CA ALA A 490 2.50 -4.89 -14.64
C ALA A 490 3.95 -4.56 -15.02
N ARG A 491 4.84 -5.57 -14.99
CA ARG A 491 6.24 -5.43 -15.42
C ARG A 491 6.36 -5.15 -16.92
N THR A 492 5.57 -5.81 -17.76
CA THR A 492 5.58 -5.57 -19.21
C THR A 492 5.00 -4.21 -19.59
N GLN A 493 3.96 -3.72 -18.92
CA GLN A 493 3.42 -2.37 -19.13
C GLN A 493 4.46 -1.29 -18.79
N LEU A 494 5.22 -1.45 -17.70
CA LEU A 494 6.30 -0.53 -17.34
C LEU A 494 7.41 -0.49 -18.41
N LEU A 495 7.82 -1.65 -18.93
CA LEU A 495 8.82 -1.75 -20.00
C LEU A 495 8.35 -1.09 -21.31
N VAL A 496 7.05 -1.16 -21.62
CA VAL A 496 6.47 -0.47 -22.79
C VAL A 496 6.55 1.05 -22.63
N VAL A 497 6.23 1.58 -21.46
CA VAL A 497 6.34 3.02 -21.17
C VAL A 497 7.80 3.49 -21.28
N GLU A 498 8.74 2.74 -20.70
CA GLU A 498 10.17 3.05 -20.82
C GLU A 498 10.66 3.00 -22.28
N ALA A 499 10.19 2.04 -23.07
CA ALA A 499 10.53 1.92 -24.49
C ALA A 499 9.97 3.11 -25.31
N GLN A 500 8.75 3.57 -25.01
CA GLN A 500 8.14 4.74 -25.63
C GLN A 500 8.91 6.04 -25.29
N GLU A 501 9.34 6.20 -24.04
CA GLU A 501 10.17 7.34 -23.64
C GLU A 501 11.53 7.34 -24.32
N ARG A 502 12.20 6.17 -24.40
CA ARG A 502 13.47 6.04 -25.12
C ARG A 502 13.32 6.39 -26.59
N ARG A 503 12.22 5.98 -27.24
CA ARG A 503 11.90 6.35 -28.62
C ARG A 503 11.72 7.86 -28.77
N ARG A 504 10.99 8.50 -27.84
CA ARG A 504 10.79 9.96 -27.83
C ARG A 504 12.13 10.72 -27.71
N ARG A 505 13.01 10.31 -26.79
CA ARG A 505 14.33 10.93 -26.60
C ARG A 505 15.20 10.79 -27.86
N MET A 506 15.18 9.63 -28.52
CA MET A 506 15.92 9.46 -29.77
C MET A 506 15.40 10.35 -30.90
N GLU A 507 14.09 10.57 -30.99
CA GLU A 507 13.51 11.47 -31.99
C GLU A 507 13.84 12.94 -31.68
N GLU A 508 13.84 13.33 -30.40
CA GLU A 508 14.30 14.65 -29.95
C GLU A 508 15.79 14.90 -30.27
N ASP A 509 16.66 13.91 -30.03
CA ASP A 509 18.08 14.00 -30.37
C ASP A 509 18.31 14.03 -31.89
N ARG A 510 17.50 13.30 -32.66
CA ARG A 510 17.49 13.37 -34.12
C ARG A 510 17.10 14.77 -34.60
N GLN A 511 16.07 15.38 -34.02
CA GLN A 511 15.65 16.75 -34.36
C GLN A 511 16.73 17.77 -34.01
N ARG A 512 17.38 17.64 -32.84
CA ARG A 512 18.52 18.49 -32.44
C ARG A 512 19.69 18.37 -33.40
N TRP A 513 20.01 17.15 -33.82
CA TRP A 513 21.09 16.91 -34.79
C TRP A 513 20.77 17.51 -36.16
N LEU A 514 19.52 17.38 -36.64
CA LEU A 514 19.08 18.01 -37.89
C LEU A 514 19.11 19.54 -37.82
N LEU A 515 18.79 20.14 -36.68
CA LEU A 515 18.92 21.58 -36.45
C LEU A 515 20.39 22.03 -36.45
N MET A 516 21.31 21.25 -35.85
CA MET A 516 22.75 21.54 -35.89
C MET A 516 23.41 21.27 -37.23
N ALA A 517 22.82 20.43 -38.09
CA ALA A 517 23.32 20.16 -39.44
C ALA A 517 22.86 21.21 -40.48
N ASN A 518 21.78 21.95 -40.18
CA ASN A 518 21.23 23.01 -41.04
C ASN A 518 21.65 24.42 -40.63
N ALA A 519 22.29 24.59 -39.46
CA ALA A 519 22.92 25.82 -39.00
C ALA A 519 24.41 25.80 -39.38
#